data_AF-A0A948RFR7-F1
#
_entry.id   AF-A0A948RFR7-F1
#
_cell.length_a   1.000
_cell.length_b   1.000
_cell.length_c   1.000
_cell.angle_alpha   90.00
_cell.angle_beta   90.00
_cell.angle_gamma   90.00
#
_symmetry.space_group_name_H-M   'P 1'
#
loop_
_entity.id
_entity.type
_entity.pdbx_description
1 polymer ?
#
loop_
_entity_poly.entity_id
_entity_poly.type
_entity_poly.pdbx_seq_one_letter_code
_entity_poly.pdbx_strand_id
1 'polypeptide(L)'
;MKNKGCTRWGLWLTAGLALIALCIAASSLVYFQARARAFNNRPLVLIHAPVNHEQARVGDGLIVHATARADNGLRRMELWVNDTLIAARDAPADATPTGLVLSAGWSPRLAG
;
A
#
# COMPACT_ATOMS: atom_id res chain seq x y z
N MET A 1 53.94 -31.46 -17.75
CA MET A 1 53.72 -30.46 -16.68
C MET A 1 52.24 -30.08 -16.67
N LYS A 2 51.49 -30.49 -15.64
CA LYS A 2 50.02 -30.33 -15.57
C LYS A 2 49.70 -28.88 -15.18
N ASN A 3 48.99 -28.14 -16.05
CA ASN A 3 48.64 -26.73 -15.90
C ASN A 3 47.77 -26.47 -14.66
N LYS A 4 48.40 -26.18 -13.51
CA LYS A 4 47.73 -25.79 -12.25
C LYS A 4 47.02 -24.42 -12.33
N GLY A 5 47.19 -23.68 -13.43
CA GLY A 5 46.56 -22.37 -13.65
C GLY A 5 45.07 -22.43 -13.98
N CYS A 6 44.62 -23.48 -14.69
CA CYS A 6 43.24 -23.57 -15.18
C CYS A 6 42.23 -23.87 -14.06
N THR A 7 42.62 -24.65 -13.04
CA THR A 7 41.76 -25.00 -11.90
C THR A 7 41.58 -23.84 -10.91
N ARG A 8 42.55 -22.94 -10.78
CA ARG A 8 42.43 -21.77 -9.89
C ARG A 8 41.44 -20.75 -10.44
N TRP A 9 41.43 -20.53 -11.76
CA TRP A 9 40.51 -19.58 -12.40
C TRP A 9 39.06 -20.07 -12.36
N GLY A 10 38.85 -21.37 -12.58
CA GLY A 10 37.54 -22.01 -12.38
C GLY A 10 37.02 -21.87 -10.94
N LEU A 11 37.90 -21.99 -9.93
CA LEU A 11 37.52 -21.83 -8.52
C LEU A 11 37.09 -20.40 -8.16
N TRP A 12 37.72 -19.37 -8.75
CA TRP A 12 37.32 -17.98 -8.55
C TRP A 12 36.00 -17.65 -9.23
N LEU A 13 35.76 -18.21 -10.43
CA LEU A 13 34.48 -18.06 -11.13
C LEU A 13 33.33 -18.72 -10.37
N THR A 14 33.52 -19.92 -9.84
CA THR A 14 32.50 -20.59 -9.03
C THR A 14 32.26 -19.87 -7.71
N ALA A 15 33.31 -19.39 -7.03
CA ALA A 15 33.17 -18.58 -5.82
C ALA A 15 32.42 -17.26 -6.08
N GLY A 16 32.71 -16.58 -7.21
CA GLY A 16 32.02 -15.37 -7.62
C GLY A 16 30.54 -15.61 -7.92
N LEU A 17 30.21 -16.66 -8.67
CA LEU A 17 28.81 -17.05 -8.94
C LEU A 17 28.07 -17.43 -7.66
N ALA A 18 28.72 -18.16 -6.74
CA ALA A 18 28.13 -18.51 -5.46
C ALA A 18 27.84 -17.26 -4.60
N LEU A 19 28.74 -16.27 -4.60
CA LEU A 19 28.53 -15.01 -3.90
C LEU A 19 27.37 -14.21 -4.51
N ILE A 20 27.29 -14.14 -5.84
CA ILE A 20 26.17 -13.47 -6.53
C ILE A 20 24.85 -14.16 -6.20
N ALA A 21 24.80 -15.50 -6.26
CA ALA A 21 23.63 -16.27 -5.90
C ALA A 21 23.21 -16.02 -4.43
N LEU A 22 24.18 -15.94 -3.51
CA LEU A 22 23.92 -15.60 -2.10
C LEU A 22 23.33 -14.19 -1.96
N CYS A 23 23.89 -13.20 -2.65
CA CYS A 23 23.38 -11.82 -2.64
C CYS A 23 21.96 -11.73 -3.21
N ILE A 24 21.66 -12.46 -4.29
CA ILE A 24 20.32 -12.53 -4.88
C ILE A 24 19.36 -13.19 -3.90
N ALA A 25 19.75 -14.30 -3.26
CA ALA A 25 18.92 -14.99 -2.29
C ALA A 25 18.62 -14.11 -1.06
N ALA A 26 19.63 -13.43 -0.52
CA ALA A 26 19.46 -12.51 0.60
C ALA A 26 18.55 -11.32 0.23
N SER A 27 18.77 -10.70 -0.94
CA SER A 27 17.95 -9.58 -1.42
C SER A 27 16.50 -10.00 -1.66
N SER A 28 16.30 -11.19 -2.24
CA SER A 28 14.98 -11.77 -2.46
C SER A 28 14.27 -12.00 -1.13
N LEU A 29 14.95 -12.60 -0.15
CA LEU A 29 14.38 -12.84 1.18
C LEU A 29 13.92 -11.53 1.85
N VAL A 30 14.77 -10.50 1.83
CA VAL A 30 14.43 -9.17 2.37
C VAL A 30 13.23 -8.57 1.62
N TYR A 31 13.21 -8.65 0.29
CA TYR A 31 12.10 -8.17 -0.52
C TYR A 31 10.79 -8.88 -0.18
N PHE A 32 10.79 -10.22 -0.10
CA PHE A 32 9.61 -10.99 0.24
C PHE A 32 9.10 -10.68 1.66
N GLN A 33 10.00 -10.50 2.63
CA GLN A 33 9.63 -10.10 3.98
C GLN A 33 9.03 -8.68 4.02
N ALA A 34 9.65 -7.71 3.34
CA ALA A 34 9.13 -6.35 3.26
C ALA A 34 7.74 -6.31 2.60
N ARG A 35 7.56 -7.08 1.52
CA ARG A 35 6.28 -7.23 0.82
C ARG A 35 5.20 -7.85 1.73
N ALA A 36 5.52 -8.90 2.47
CA ALA A 36 4.58 -9.53 3.40
C ALA A 36 4.16 -8.57 4.53
N ARG A 37 5.10 -7.81 5.09
CA ARG A 37 4.80 -6.76 6.08
C ARG A 37 3.90 -5.68 5.50
N ALA A 38 4.19 -5.19 4.29
CA ALA A 38 3.36 -4.18 3.63
C ALA A 38 1.93 -4.68 3.37
N PHE A 39 1.75 -5.98 3.09
CA PHE A 39 0.42 -6.58 2.95
C PHE A 39 -0.34 -6.58 4.28
N ASN A 40 0.32 -6.96 5.38
CA ASN A 40 -0.31 -7.00 6.70
C ASN A 40 -0.59 -5.61 7.28
N ASN A 41 0.19 -4.60 6.87
CA ASN A 41 0.07 -3.23 7.38
C ASN A 41 -0.87 -2.34 6.54
N ARG A 42 -1.78 -2.94 5.76
CA ARG A 42 -2.75 -2.17 4.98
C ARG A 42 -3.75 -1.47 5.91
N PRO A 43 -4.09 -0.20 5.64
CA PRO A 43 -5.09 0.49 6.42
C PRO A 43 -6.46 -0.17 6.26
N LEU A 44 -7.18 -0.32 7.36
CA LEU A 44 -8.59 -0.69 7.37
C LEU A 44 -9.43 0.58 7.22
N VAL A 45 -10.27 0.64 6.20
CA VAL A 45 -11.19 1.76 5.98
C VAL A 45 -12.62 1.25 6.09
N LEU A 46 -13.44 1.94 6.87
CA LEU A 46 -14.85 1.65 7.05
C LEU A 46 -15.68 2.89 6.71
N ILE A 47 -16.61 2.73 5.78
CA ILE A 47 -17.64 3.73 5.47
C ILE A 47 -18.84 3.43 6.36
N HIS A 48 -19.21 4.38 7.19
CA HIS A 48 -20.35 4.29 8.12
C HIS A 48 -21.65 4.76 7.47
N ALA A 49 -21.54 5.78 6.60
CA ALA A 49 -22.64 6.34 5.83
C ALA A 49 -22.12 6.83 4.47
N PRO A 50 -22.90 6.70 3.39
CA PRO A 50 -24.16 5.97 3.32
C PRO A 50 -23.95 4.46 3.53
N VAL A 51 -24.98 3.76 4.02
CA VAL A 51 -24.92 2.29 4.15
C VAL A 51 -25.03 1.63 2.78
N ASN A 52 -24.55 0.40 2.66
CA ASN A 52 -24.66 -0.33 1.40
C ASN A 52 -26.14 -0.47 0.98
N HIS A 53 -26.45 -0.18 -0.28
CA HIS A 53 -27.80 -0.12 -0.86
C HIS A 53 -28.73 0.99 -0.32
N GLU A 54 -28.20 1.97 0.41
CA GLU A 54 -28.98 3.17 0.74
C GLU A 54 -29.37 3.92 -0.54
N GLN A 55 -30.67 4.23 -0.67
CA GLN A 55 -31.17 4.99 -1.80
C GLN A 55 -31.01 6.47 -1.54
N ALA A 56 -30.29 7.16 -2.41
CA ALA A 56 -30.19 8.61 -2.45
C ALA A 56 -30.85 9.15 -3.72
N ARG A 57 -31.50 10.31 -3.61
CA ARG A 57 -32.00 11.00 -4.80
C ARG A 57 -30.85 11.64 -5.55
N VAL A 58 -30.89 11.54 -6.88
CA VAL A 58 -29.95 12.25 -7.75
C VAL A 58 -30.11 13.75 -7.54
N GLY A 59 -28.99 14.45 -7.39
CA GLY A 59 -28.94 15.89 -7.13
C GLY A 59 -29.08 16.29 -5.66
N ASP A 60 -29.54 15.40 -4.78
CA ASP A 60 -29.55 15.67 -3.34
C ASP A 60 -28.13 15.50 -2.77
N GLY A 61 -27.77 16.35 -1.80
CA GLY A 61 -26.51 16.22 -1.08
C GLY A 61 -26.62 15.17 0.02
N LEU A 62 -25.66 14.27 0.10
CA LEU A 62 -25.50 13.32 1.19
C LEU A 62 -24.13 13.46 1.85
N ILE A 63 -24.05 13.08 3.12
CA ILE A 63 -22.80 13.07 3.87
C ILE A 63 -22.21 11.68 3.83
N VAL A 64 -21.00 11.56 3.28
CA VAL A 64 -20.18 10.37 3.39
C VAL A 64 -19.35 10.48 4.66
N HIS A 65 -19.53 9.52 5.57
CA HIS A 65 -18.78 9.42 6.82
C HIS A 65 -17.96 8.14 6.83
N ALA A 66 -16.64 8.27 6.99
CA ALA A 66 -15.72 7.15 6.98
C ALA A 66 -14.61 7.30 8.02
N THR A 67 -14.10 6.16 8.48
CA THR A 67 -12.95 6.09 9.38
C THR A 67 -11.90 5.15 8.81
N ALA A 68 -10.63 5.55 8.87
CA ALA A 68 -9.49 4.72 8.55
C ALA A 68 -8.68 4.42 9.81
N ARG A 69 -8.11 3.22 9.89
CA ARG A 69 -7.16 2.81 10.94
C ARG A 69 -5.96 2.08 10.35
N ALA A 70 -4.77 2.33 10.89
CA ALA A 70 -3.55 1.60 10.53
C ALA A 70 -2.56 1.59 11.70
N ASP A 71 -1.84 0.48 11.85
CA ASP A 71 -0.86 0.31 12.94
C ASP A 71 0.38 1.21 12.77
N ASN A 72 0.81 1.44 11.52
CA ASN A 72 2.00 2.27 11.21
C ASN A 72 1.64 3.72 10.86
N GLY A 73 0.45 4.16 11.25
CA GLY A 73 -0.04 5.51 10.98
C GLY A 73 -0.61 5.70 9.58
N LEU A 74 -1.30 6.81 9.43
CA LEU A 74 -1.98 7.23 8.21
C LEU A 74 -1.43 8.59 7.78
N ARG A 75 -1.31 8.77 6.46
CA ARG A 75 -0.90 10.05 5.87
C ARG A 75 -2.07 10.81 5.26
N ARG A 76 -3.00 10.08 4.65
CA ARG A 76 -4.12 10.65 3.91
C ARG A 76 -5.23 9.62 3.76
N MET A 77 -6.47 10.09 3.76
CA MET A 77 -7.66 9.34 3.37
C MET A 77 -8.36 10.09 2.24
N GLU A 78 -8.82 9.37 1.22
CA GLU A 78 -9.45 9.95 0.04
C GLU A 78 -10.81 9.30 -0.22
N LEU A 79 -11.76 10.13 -0.64
CA LEU A 79 -13.07 9.71 -1.11
C LEU A 79 -13.11 9.83 -2.64
N TRP A 80 -13.33 8.70 -3.30
CA TRP A 80 -13.44 8.61 -4.75
C TRP A 80 -14.83 8.11 -5.14
N VAL A 81 -15.40 8.69 -6.19
CA VAL A 81 -16.67 8.26 -6.77
C VAL A 81 -16.51 8.26 -8.29
N ASN A 82 -16.74 7.11 -8.93
CA ASN A 82 -16.60 6.92 -10.39
C ASN A 82 -15.27 7.50 -10.90
N ASP A 83 -14.16 7.06 -10.31
CA ASP A 83 -12.79 7.51 -10.60
C ASP A 83 -12.52 9.01 -10.43
N THR A 84 -13.44 9.74 -9.80
CA THR A 84 -13.29 11.17 -9.50
C THR A 84 -13.01 11.35 -8.01
N LEU A 85 -11.91 12.05 -7.68
CA LEU A 85 -11.60 12.45 -6.31
C LEU A 85 -12.60 13.52 -5.84
N ILE A 86 -13.37 13.19 -4.81
CA ILE A 86 -14.39 14.08 -4.23
C ILE A 86 -13.83 14.86 -3.05
N ALA A 87 -13.11 14.18 -2.15
CA ALA A 87 -12.56 14.79 -0.95
C ALA A 87 -11.29 14.07 -0.51
N ALA A 88 -10.43 14.79 0.21
CA ALA A 88 -9.26 14.23 0.85
C ALA A 88 -9.13 14.77 2.28
N ARG A 89 -8.62 13.92 3.17
CA ARG A 89 -8.24 14.29 4.53
C ARG A 89 -6.78 13.91 4.74
N ASP A 90 -5.92 14.91 4.77
CA ASP A 90 -4.51 14.73 5.13
C ASP A 90 -4.35 14.63 6.66
N ALA A 91 -3.37 13.86 7.09
CA ALA A 91 -2.90 13.87 8.47
C ALA A 91 -2.18 15.20 8.79
N PRO A 92 -2.09 15.61 10.06
CA PRO A 92 -1.27 16.75 10.46
C PRO A 92 0.18 16.57 10.00
N ALA A 93 0.84 17.65 9.57
CA ALA A 93 2.17 17.59 8.95
C ALA A 93 3.26 17.00 9.86
N ASP A 94 3.07 17.09 11.17
CA ASP A 94 3.95 16.67 12.24
C ASP A 94 3.48 15.39 12.94
N ALA A 95 2.43 14.72 12.44
CA ALA A 95 1.86 13.53 13.06
C ALA A 95 1.55 12.41 12.04
N THR A 96 1.72 11.17 12.49
CA THR A 96 1.27 9.97 11.77
C THR A 96 0.22 9.24 12.60
N PRO A 97 -1.01 9.79 12.71
CA PRO A 97 -2.03 9.22 13.56
C PRO A 97 -2.42 7.82 13.07
N THR A 98 -2.71 6.92 13.99
CA THR A 98 -3.20 5.57 13.67
C THR A 98 -4.66 5.56 13.23
N GLY A 99 -5.34 6.70 13.30
CA GLY A 99 -6.73 6.87 12.86
C GLY A 99 -6.97 8.20 12.13
N LEU A 100 -7.81 8.16 11.11
CA LEU A 100 -8.35 9.35 10.44
C LEU A 100 -9.86 9.23 10.29
N VAL A 101 -10.55 10.36 10.33
CA VAL A 101 -11.99 10.48 10.11
C VAL A 101 -12.22 11.43 8.94
N LEU A 102 -13.08 11.05 8.00
CA LEU A 102 -13.51 11.87 6.87
C LEU A 102 -15.03 12.00 6.92
N SER A 103 -15.48 13.24 6.87
CA SER A 103 -16.89 13.59 6.68
C SER A 103 -16.94 14.56 5.50
N ALA A 104 -17.51 14.13 4.39
CA ALA A 104 -17.55 14.92 3.15
C ALA A 104 -18.95 14.91 2.55
N GLY A 105 -19.39 16.06 2.05
CA GLY A 105 -20.60 16.14 1.25
C GLY A 105 -20.35 15.63 -0.17
N TRP A 106 -21.26 14.82 -0.69
CA TRP A 106 -21.27 14.37 -2.08
C TRP A 106 -22.71 14.40 -2.61
N SER A 107 -22.89 14.66 -3.90
CA SER A 107 -24.20 14.61 -4.55
C SER A 107 -24.16 13.65 -5.75
N PRO A 108 -25.02 12.62 -5.79
CA PRO A 108 -25.08 11.69 -6.91
C PRO A 108 -25.52 12.40 -8.17
N ARG A 109 -24.79 12.18 -9.26
CA ARG A 109 -25.07 12.80 -10.58
C ARG A 109 -25.76 11.87 -11.55
N LEU A 110 -25.74 10.56 -11.27
CA LEU A 110 -26.27 9.51 -12.13
C LEU A 110 -27.11 8.57 -11.28
N ALA A 111 -28.20 8.07 -11.85
CA ALA A 111 -28.95 6.96 -11.30
C ALA A 111 -28.19 5.65 -11.57
N GLY A 112 -28.33 4.68 -10.65
CA GLY A 112 -27.75 3.34 -10.73
C GLY A 112 -28.76 2.29 -10.32
#